data_AF-A0A6L8I694-F1
#
_entry.id   AF-A0A6L8I694-F1
#
_cell.length_a   1.000
_cell.length_b   1.000
_cell.length_c   1.000
_cell.angle_alpha   90.00
_cell.angle_beta   90.00
_cell.angle_gamma   90.00
#
_symmetry.space_group_name_H-M   'P 1'
#
loop_
_entity.id
_entity.type
_entity.pdbx_description
1 polymer ?
#
loop_
_entity_poly.entity_id
_entity_poly.type
_entity_poly.pdbx_seq_one_letter_code
_entity_poly.pdbx_strand_id
1 'polypeptide(L)'
;MTDDPARLAVWNALLASAAEEMGVTLWRTSHSPNIRERRDFSCAVFDANGEMVAQAAHIPVHLGAMPESIAAVSTLAPWSEGDVAIVNDPYLGGTHLPDVTLVAPVFASGELIGFVANRAHHADIGGMSAGSMPVATELYQEGVIIPPLKLREAGRLNEALFALILRNVRTPAERRGDFDAQLGALSTGAARLQALAARYGSDELARWMAA
;
A
#
# COMPACT_ATOMS: atom_id res chain seq x y z
N MET A 1 -9.49 -27.80 1.86
CA MET A 1 -10.56 -27.49 0.89
C MET A 1 -11.80 -27.10 1.67
N THR A 2 -12.25 -25.87 1.46
CA THR A 2 -13.38 -25.23 2.15
C THR A 2 -14.67 -25.61 1.42
N ASP A 3 -15.33 -26.67 1.88
CA ASP A 3 -16.55 -27.25 1.25
C ASP A 3 -17.83 -26.40 1.42
N ASP A 4 -17.70 -25.09 1.69
CA ASP A 4 -18.83 -24.17 1.85
C ASP A 4 -18.70 -22.95 0.90
N PRO A 5 -19.22 -23.07 -0.33
CA PRO A 5 -19.20 -21.99 -1.31
C PRO A 5 -19.92 -20.72 -0.85
N ALA A 6 -20.93 -20.83 0.02
CA ALA A 6 -21.65 -19.68 0.54
C ALA A 6 -20.77 -18.87 1.49
N ARG A 7 -20.03 -19.54 2.39
CA ARG A 7 -19.06 -18.87 3.26
C ARG A 7 -17.91 -18.27 2.49
N LEU A 8 -17.39 -18.96 1.45
CA LEU A 8 -16.35 -18.40 0.59
C LEU A 8 -16.81 -17.08 -0.05
N ALA A 9 -18.02 -17.05 -0.61
CA ALA A 9 -18.57 -15.83 -1.21
C ALA A 9 -18.72 -14.68 -0.19
N VAL A 10 -19.15 -14.98 1.04
CA VAL A 10 -19.24 -13.98 2.12
C VAL A 10 -17.85 -13.44 2.48
N TRP A 11 -16.86 -14.30 2.67
CA TRP A 11 -15.50 -13.87 3.02
C TRP A 11 -14.84 -13.06 1.91
N ASN A 12 -15.00 -13.47 0.65
CA ASN A 12 -14.53 -12.69 -0.50
C ASN A 12 -15.16 -11.28 -0.51
N ALA A 13 -16.46 -11.17 -0.24
CA ALA A 13 -17.13 -9.87 -0.16
C ALA A 13 -16.63 -9.02 1.01
N LEU A 14 -16.40 -9.61 2.19
CA LEU A 14 -15.89 -8.90 3.37
C LEU A 14 -14.46 -8.36 3.14
N LEU A 15 -13.60 -9.18 2.55
CA LEU A 15 -12.19 -8.82 2.26
C LEU A 15 -12.10 -7.81 1.11
N ALA A 16 -12.92 -7.97 0.07
CA ALA A 16 -13.06 -6.98 -1.00
C ALA A 16 -13.55 -5.63 -0.45
N SER A 17 -14.55 -5.63 0.44
CA SER A 17 -15.05 -4.41 1.09
C SER A 17 -13.94 -3.70 1.87
N ALA A 18 -13.04 -4.43 2.53
CA ALA A 18 -11.90 -3.81 3.21
C ALA A 18 -11.00 -3.04 2.22
N ALA A 19 -10.65 -3.66 1.10
CA ALA A 19 -9.86 -3.00 0.05
C ALA A 19 -10.59 -1.80 -0.57
N GLU A 20 -11.89 -1.91 -0.82
CA GLU A 20 -12.72 -0.82 -1.38
C GLU A 20 -12.77 0.38 -0.44
N GLU A 21 -12.93 0.15 0.85
CA GLU A 21 -12.94 1.22 1.85
C GLU A 21 -11.58 1.92 2.00
N MET A 22 -10.47 1.18 1.86
CA MET A 22 -9.14 1.78 1.72
C MET A 22 -9.11 2.72 0.51
N GLY A 23 -9.61 2.27 -0.63
CA GLY A 23 -9.65 3.07 -1.86
C GLY A 23 -10.50 4.33 -1.73
N VAL A 24 -11.67 4.24 -1.08
CA VAL A 24 -12.51 5.41 -0.78
C VAL A 24 -11.79 6.40 0.15
N THR A 25 -11.06 5.90 1.15
CA THR A 25 -10.26 6.74 2.05
C THR A 25 -9.17 7.47 1.28
N LEU A 26 -8.38 6.75 0.48
CA LEU A 26 -7.29 7.31 -0.33
C LEU A 26 -7.84 8.39 -1.27
N TRP A 27 -8.88 8.07 -2.03
CA TRP A 27 -9.50 9.00 -2.97
C TRP A 27 -10.03 10.28 -2.31
N ARG A 28 -10.70 10.16 -1.17
CA ARG A 28 -11.37 11.30 -0.52
C ARG A 28 -10.40 12.23 0.22
N THR A 29 -9.22 11.71 0.58
CA THR A 29 -8.25 12.44 1.40
C THR A 29 -6.99 12.84 0.64
N SER A 30 -6.81 12.36 -0.60
CA SER A 30 -5.68 12.76 -1.45
C SER A 30 -5.79 14.21 -1.91
N HIS A 31 -4.65 14.80 -2.25
CA HIS A 31 -4.51 16.21 -2.62
C HIS A 31 -4.24 16.38 -4.11
N SER A 32 -3.37 15.56 -4.72
CA SER A 32 -2.98 15.76 -6.12
C SER A 32 -4.07 15.32 -7.10
N PRO A 33 -4.15 15.95 -8.29
CA PRO A 33 -5.12 15.56 -9.32
C PRO A 33 -4.98 14.11 -9.81
N ASN A 34 -3.78 13.52 -9.75
CA ASN A 34 -3.54 12.15 -10.18
C ASN A 34 -4.29 11.15 -9.29
N ILE A 35 -4.22 11.30 -7.98
CA ILE A 35 -4.90 10.40 -7.06
C ILE A 35 -6.38 10.82 -6.90
N ARG A 36 -6.65 12.12 -6.75
CA ARG A 36 -8.00 12.64 -6.48
C ARG A 36 -8.93 12.47 -7.69
N GLU A 37 -8.48 12.91 -8.87
CA GLU A 37 -9.38 13.07 -10.02
C GLU A 37 -9.19 11.98 -11.06
N ARG A 38 -7.95 11.59 -11.35
CA ARG A 38 -7.67 10.46 -12.24
C ARG A 38 -7.87 9.11 -11.55
N ARG A 39 -7.87 9.09 -10.22
CA ARG A 39 -7.97 7.86 -9.39
C ARG A 39 -6.87 6.87 -9.74
N ASP A 40 -5.67 7.42 -9.92
CA ASP A 40 -4.48 6.67 -10.30
C ASP A 40 -3.86 6.01 -9.05
N PHE A 41 -4.58 5.04 -8.51
CA PHE A 41 -4.20 4.28 -7.34
C PHE A 41 -4.91 2.93 -7.28
N SER A 42 -4.36 1.98 -6.54
CA SER A 42 -5.02 0.72 -6.17
C SER A 42 -4.80 0.42 -4.69
N CYS A 43 -5.69 -0.35 -4.08
CA CYS A 43 -5.55 -0.88 -2.72
C CYS A 43 -5.71 -2.40 -2.72
N ALA A 44 -5.00 -3.10 -1.86
CA ALA A 44 -5.06 -4.55 -1.77
C ALA A 44 -4.83 -5.05 -0.33
N VAL A 45 -5.38 -6.24 -0.08
CA VAL A 45 -5.25 -7.02 1.14
C VAL A 45 -4.48 -8.30 0.79
N PHE A 46 -3.53 -8.66 1.66
CA PHE A 46 -2.68 -9.84 1.52
C PHE A 46 -2.76 -10.69 2.79
N ASP A 47 -2.59 -12.00 2.63
CA ASP A 47 -2.46 -12.93 3.76
C ASP A 47 -1.11 -12.78 4.47
N ALA A 48 -0.89 -13.54 5.55
CA ALA A 48 0.35 -13.48 6.32
C ALA A 48 1.58 -13.98 5.55
N ASN A 49 1.40 -14.71 4.43
CA ASN A 49 2.47 -15.16 3.55
C ASN A 49 2.79 -14.13 2.45
N GLY A 50 1.97 -13.07 2.32
CA GLY A 50 2.12 -12.05 1.30
C GLY A 50 1.40 -12.35 -0.01
N GLU A 51 0.50 -13.33 -0.03
CA GLU A 51 -0.34 -13.64 -1.20
C GLU A 51 -1.53 -12.69 -1.25
N MET A 52 -1.87 -12.21 -2.45
CA MET A 52 -2.97 -11.26 -2.62
C MET A 52 -4.33 -11.95 -2.46
N VAL A 53 -5.15 -11.42 -1.54
CA VAL A 53 -6.45 -11.99 -1.19
C VAL A 53 -7.60 -11.18 -1.78
N ALA A 54 -7.50 -9.86 -1.70
CA ALA A 54 -8.54 -8.96 -2.20
C ALA A 54 -7.94 -7.64 -2.69
N GLN A 55 -8.67 -6.97 -3.58
CA GLN A 55 -8.20 -5.73 -4.20
C GLN A 55 -9.36 -4.80 -4.52
N ALA A 56 -9.12 -3.49 -4.36
CA ALA A 56 -9.89 -2.45 -5.00
C ALA A 56 -9.17 -2.08 -6.30
N ALA A 57 -9.59 -2.76 -7.36
CA ALA A 57 -8.98 -2.69 -8.67
C ALA A 57 -9.45 -1.43 -9.42
N HIS A 58 -8.53 -0.48 -9.62
CA HIS A 58 -8.74 0.59 -10.59
C HIS A 58 -7.77 0.49 -11.78
N ILE A 59 -6.60 -0.15 -11.61
CA ILE A 59 -5.53 -0.20 -12.63
C ILE A 59 -4.82 -1.56 -12.64
N PRO A 60 -4.91 -2.36 -13.73
CA PRO A 60 -4.33 -3.71 -13.81
C PRO A 60 -2.83 -3.81 -13.54
N VAL A 61 -2.03 -2.83 -13.98
CA VAL A 61 -0.57 -2.86 -13.80
C VAL A 61 -0.17 -2.79 -12.32
N HIS A 62 -0.93 -2.07 -11.50
CA HIS A 62 -0.70 -2.03 -10.04
C HIS A 62 -0.85 -3.42 -9.44
N LEU A 63 -1.86 -4.16 -9.88
CA LEU A 63 -2.26 -5.42 -9.27
C LEU A 63 -1.28 -6.54 -9.59
N GLY A 64 -0.75 -6.54 -10.82
CA GLY A 64 0.31 -7.49 -11.20
C GLY A 64 1.63 -7.24 -10.47
N ALA A 65 1.91 -6.01 -10.03
CA ALA A 65 3.19 -5.63 -9.45
C ALA A 65 3.21 -5.51 -7.92
N MET A 66 2.05 -5.36 -7.26
CA MET A 66 2.01 -5.29 -5.79
C MET A 66 2.53 -6.55 -5.08
N PRO A 67 2.30 -7.79 -5.55
CA PRO A 67 2.92 -8.98 -4.94
C PRO A 67 4.45 -8.89 -4.90
N GLU A 68 5.07 -8.36 -5.96
CA GLU A 68 6.52 -8.11 -5.99
C GLU A 68 6.93 -7.02 -5.00
N SER A 69 6.11 -5.99 -4.78
CA SER A 69 6.34 -5.03 -3.69
C SER A 69 6.30 -5.69 -2.32
N ILE A 70 5.34 -6.58 -2.06
CA ILE A 70 5.24 -7.32 -0.80
C ILE A 70 6.48 -8.19 -0.59
N ALA A 71 6.90 -8.93 -1.62
CA ALA A 71 8.11 -9.75 -1.58
C ALA A 71 9.37 -8.90 -1.30
N ALA A 72 9.50 -7.75 -1.97
CA ALA A 72 10.63 -6.85 -1.77
C ALA A 72 10.69 -6.27 -0.35
N VAL A 73 9.57 -5.79 0.20
CA VAL A 73 9.53 -5.23 1.56
C VAL A 73 9.61 -6.30 2.64
N SER A 74 9.32 -7.56 2.34
CA SER A 74 9.45 -8.68 3.31
C SER A 74 10.88 -8.85 3.83
N THR A 75 11.87 -8.34 3.11
CA THR A 75 13.27 -8.25 3.58
C THR A 75 13.47 -7.35 4.80
N LEU A 76 12.50 -6.49 5.12
CA LEU A 76 12.51 -5.59 6.28
C LEU A 76 12.00 -6.25 7.57
N ALA A 77 11.57 -7.52 7.51
CA ALA A 77 11.19 -8.29 8.68
C ALA A 77 12.37 -8.37 9.68
N PRO A 78 12.11 -8.44 11.00
CA PRO A 78 10.80 -8.65 11.64
C PRO A 78 9.88 -7.42 11.58
N TRP A 79 8.58 -7.71 11.52
CA TRP A 79 7.50 -6.73 11.52
C TRP A 79 7.02 -6.43 12.94
N SER A 80 6.63 -5.19 13.19
CA SER A 80 5.95 -4.76 14.40
C SER A 80 4.65 -4.04 14.06
N GLU A 81 3.68 -4.07 14.99
CA GLU A 81 2.46 -3.30 14.85
C GLU A 81 2.77 -1.80 14.68
N GLY A 82 2.15 -1.17 13.69
CA GLY A 82 2.39 0.23 13.34
C GLY A 82 3.59 0.48 12.42
N ASP A 83 4.31 -0.56 12.00
CA ASP A 83 5.27 -0.43 10.90
C ASP A 83 4.55 -0.06 9.59
N VAL A 84 5.21 0.71 8.74
CA VAL A 84 4.78 0.95 7.35
C VAL A 84 6.02 0.95 6.47
N ALA A 85 6.06 0.05 5.48
CA ALA A 85 7.08 0.04 4.45
C ALA A 85 6.71 0.95 3.27
N ILE A 86 7.72 1.47 2.58
CA ILE A 86 7.63 2.28 1.36
C ILE A 86 8.59 1.73 0.30
N VAL A 87 8.15 1.69 -0.96
CA VAL A 87 8.98 1.33 -2.11
C VAL A 87 8.41 1.93 -3.41
N ASN A 88 9.28 2.35 -4.33
CA ASN A 88 8.92 2.66 -5.72
C ASN A 88 9.95 2.17 -6.76
N ASP A 89 11.09 1.62 -6.32
CA ASP A 89 12.17 1.18 -7.20
C ASP A 89 11.66 0.09 -8.17
N PRO A 90 11.67 0.33 -9.49
CA PRO A 90 11.13 -0.61 -10.48
C PRO A 90 11.89 -1.94 -10.54
N TYR A 91 13.13 -1.98 -10.04
CA TYR A 91 13.91 -3.20 -9.94
C TYR A 91 13.67 -3.97 -8.64
N LEU A 92 12.92 -3.38 -7.69
CA LEU A 92 12.62 -3.95 -6.37
C LEU A 92 11.12 -3.87 -6.05
N GLY A 93 10.28 -4.20 -7.03
CA GLY A 93 8.82 -4.34 -6.83
C GLY A 93 7.99 -3.09 -7.14
N GLY A 94 8.61 -1.98 -7.55
CA GLY A 94 7.92 -0.83 -8.16
C GLY A 94 7.51 -1.10 -9.63
N THR A 95 6.74 -0.19 -10.21
CA THR A 95 6.42 -0.18 -11.66
C THR A 95 7.21 0.90 -12.40
N HIS A 96 7.21 2.10 -11.83
CA HIS A 96 7.99 3.28 -12.20
C HIS A 96 7.99 4.22 -10.99
N LEU A 97 8.88 5.22 -10.96
CA LEU A 97 9.10 6.01 -9.75
C LEU A 97 7.87 6.78 -9.22
N PRO A 98 6.95 7.29 -10.06
CA PRO A 98 5.74 7.95 -9.57
C PRO A 98 4.80 7.04 -8.78
N ASP A 99 4.80 5.74 -9.05
CA ASP A 99 3.93 4.78 -8.36
C ASP A 99 4.58 4.36 -7.03
N VAL A 100 4.23 5.07 -5.96
CA VAL A 100 4.78 4.77 -4.64
C VAL A 100 3.86 3.81 -3.91
N THR A 101 4.41 2.66 -3.50
CA THR A 101 3.69 1.62 -2.75
C THR A 101 3.97 1.75 -1.27
N LEU A 102 2.91 1.81 -0.46
CA LEU A 102 2.99 1.66 0.99
C LEU A 102 2.37 0.33 1.42
N VAL A 103 3.01 -0.33 2.38
CA VAL A 103 2.58 -1.63 2.92
C VAL A 103 2.60 -1.57 4.44
N ALA A 104 1.53 -2.02 5.10
CA ALA A 104 1.48 -2.18 6.55
C ALA A 104 1.19 -3.63 6.94
N PRO A 105 1.98 -4.25 7.84
CA PRO A 105 1.59 -5.49 8.50
C PRO A 105 0.41 -5.22 9.43
N VAL A 106 -0.52 -6.17 9.50
CA VAL A 106 -1.70 -6.10 10.34
C VAL A 106 -1.64 -7.19 11.39
N PHE A 107 -1.79 -6.80 12.65
CA PHE A 107 -1.73 -7.70 13.79
C PHE A 107 -3.09 -7.82 14.48
N ALA A 108 -3.39 -9.01 15.02
CA ALA A 108 -4.48 -9.24 15.97
C ALA A 108 -3.98 -10.15 17.09
N SER A 109 -4.26 -9.77 18.35
CA SER A 109 -3.80 -10.51 19.54
C SER A 109 -2.28 -10.78 19.57
N GLY A 110 -1.47 -9.88 18.99
CA GLY A 110 -0.01 -10.00 18.93
C GLY A 110 0.52 -10.86 17.78
N GLU A 111 -0.35 -11.43 16.94
CA GLU A 111 0.04 -12.26 15.79
C GLU A 111 -0.19 -11.52 14.48
N LEU A 112 0.72 -11.71 13.51
CA LEU A 112 0.58 -11.18 12.16
C LEU A 112 -0.53 -11.93 11.43
N ILE A 113 -1.61 -11.23 11.06
CA ILE A 113 -2.76 -11.81 10.36
C ILE A 113 -2.76 -11.52 8.86
N GLY A 114 -1.92 -10.60 8.38
CA GLY A 114 -1.79 -10.27 6.97
C GLY A 114 -1.16 -8.91 6.74
N PHE A 115 -1.27 -8.42 5.50
CA PHE A 115 -0.82 -7.08 5.12
C PHE A 115 -1.91 -6.33 4.39
N VAL A 116 -1.84 -5.01 4.48
CA VAL A 116 -2.61 -4.10 3.62
C VAL A 116 -1.63 -3.24 2.84
N ALA A 117 -1.93 -2.99 1.58
CA ALA A 117 -1.10 -2.15 0.73
C ALA A 117 -1.93 -1.20 -0.12
N ASN A 118 -1.31 -0.08 -0.48
CA ASN A 118 -1.79 0.75 -1.58
C ASN A 118 -0.62 1.23 -2.42
N ARG A 119 -0.91 1.53 -3.68
CA ARG A 119 0.00 2.14 -4.63
C ARG A 119 -0.71 3.33 -5.22
N ALA A 120 -0.07 4.48 -5.20
CA ALA A 120 -0.64 5.70 -5.72
C ALA A 120 0.38 6.42 -6.61
N HIS A 121 -0.11 6.96 -7.72
CA HIS A 121 0.70 7.67 -8.69
C HIS A 121 0.86 9.13 -8.27
N HIS A 122 2.01 9.47 -7.72
CA HIS A 122 2.34 10.83 -7.32
C HIS A 122 2.58 11.71 -8.54
N ALA A 123 2.00 12.91 -8.55
CA ALA A 123 2.07 13.82 -9.70
C ALA A 123 3.48 14.34 -10.01
N ASP A 124 4.43 14.18 -9.07
CA ASP A 124 5.85 14.51 -9.24
C ASP A 124 6.67 13.84 -8.14
N ILE A 125 7.76 13.18 -8.56
CA ILE A 125 8.69 12.44 -7.69
C ILE A 125 10.13 12.95 -7.84
N GLY A 126 10.32 14.18 -8.32
CA GLY A 126 11.64 14.82 -8.38
C GLY A 126 12.44 14.59 -9.65
N GLY A 127 11.81 14.15 -10.73
CA GLY A 127 12.47 13.94 -12.03
C GLY A 127 13.01 15.22 -12.67
N MET A 128 13.75 15.09 -13.77
CA MET A 128 14.44 16.17 -14.47
C MET A 128 13.50 17.28 -15.00
N SER A 129 12.23 16.97 -15.25
CA SER A 129 11.19 17.91 -15.63
C SER A 129 10.01 17.87 -14.66
N ALA A 130 9.18 18.92 -14.67
CA ALA A 130 7.97 18.94 -13.85
C ALA A 130 6.93 17.93 -14.36
N GLY A 131 6.28 17.23 -13.42
CA GLY A 131 5.30 16.18 -13.69
C GLY A 131 5.83 14.80 -13.29
N SER A 132 5.04 13.77 -13.57
CA SER A 132 5.36 12.39 -13.18
C SER A 132 6.09 11.58 -14.27
N MET A 133 6.01 11.98 -15.53
CA MET A 133 6.55 11.21 -16.66
C MET A 133 7.49 12.08 -17.52
N PRO A 134 8.78 12.23 -17.15
CA PRO A 134 9.75 12.93 -17.97
C PRO A 134 10.12 12.11 -19.21
N VAL A 135 10.62 12.78 -20.26
CA VAL A 135 11.29 12.11 -21.38
C VAL A 135 12.75 11.84 -20.96
N ALA A 136 12.93 10.82 -20.13
CA ALA A 136 14.20 10.44 -19.54
C ALA A 136 14.93 9.37 -20.39
N THR A 137 16.27 9.34 -20.30
CA THR A 137 17.12 8.29 -20.90
C THR A 137 17.66 7.31 -19.87
N GLU A 138 17.57 7.64 -18.58
CA GLU A 138 18.00 6.80 -17.46
C GLU A 138 17.08 7.02 -16.25
N LEU A 139 16.94 5.99 -15.40
CA LEU A 139 16.04 6.02 -14.24
C LEU A 139 16.32 7.18 -13.28
N TYR A 140 17.58 7.58 -13.10
CA TYR A 140 17.97 8.67 -12.21
C TYR A 140 17.43 10.05 -12.64
N GLN A 141 17.03 10.18 -13.92
CA GLN A 141 16.36 11.38 -14.42
C GLN A 141 14.85 11.36 -14.15
N GLU A 142 14.28 10.22 -13.77
CA GLU A 142 12.85 10.08 -13.49
C GLU A 142 12.47 10.57 -12.09
N GLY A 143 13.42 10.57 -11.15
CA GLY A 143 13.27 11.16 -9.82
C GLY A 143 13.85 10.31 -8.69
N VAL A 144 13.25 10.41 -7.51
CA VAL A 144 13.71 9.73 -6.30
C VAL A 144 13.42 8.24 -6.40
N ILE A 145 14.49 7.44 -6.32
CA ILE A 145 14.43 5.99 -6.22
C ILE A 145 14.37 5.62 -4.74
N ILE A 146 13.30 4.97 -4.33
CA ILE A 146 13.01 4.55 -2.96
C ILE A 146 13.10 3.02 -2.92
N PRO A 147 14.20 2.47 -2.40
CA PRO A 147 14.29 1.03 -2.14
C PRO A 147 13.33 0.65 -1.00
N PRO A 148 13.12 -0.66 -0.74
CA PRO A 148 12.36 -1.10 0.43
C PRO A 148 12.91 -0.48 1.72
N LEU A 149 12.11 0.36 2.37
CA LEU A 149 12.46 1.03 3.64
C LEU A 149 11.24 1.07 4.56
N LYS A 150 11.45 1.18 5.88
CA LYS A 150 10.39 1.50 6.84
C LYS A 150 10.16 3.01 6.89
N LEU A 151 9.02 3.47 6.37
CA LEU A 151 8.53 4.84 6.52
C LEU A 151 8.02 5.09 7.93
N ARG A 152 7.34 4.11 8.54
CA ARG A 152 7.02 4.10 9.97
C ARG A 152 7.61 2.87 10.64
N GLU A 153 8.10 3.05 11.85
CA GLU A 153 8.57 1.96 12.72
C GLU A 153 7.86 2.07 14.07
N ALA A 154 7.11 1.03 14.42
CA ALA A 154 6.25 0.97 15.61
C ALA A 154 5.38 2.24 15.78
N GLY A 155 4.74 2.67 14.70
CA GLY A 155 3.85 3.84 14.67
C GLY A 155 4.55 5.20 14.60
N ARG A 156 5.89 5.25 14.67
CA ARG A 156 6.66 6.50 14.56
C ARG A 156 7.14 6.71 13.13
N LEU A 157 6.88 7.91 12.60
CA LEU A 157 7.35 8.32 11.28
C LEU A 157 8.87 8.50 11.28
N ASN A 158 9.53 7.98 10.25
CA ASN A 158 10.92 8.28 9.97
C ASN A 158 11.02 9.67 9.33
N GLU A 159 11.08 10.70 10.18
CA GLU A 159 11.11 12.11 9.77
C GLU A 159 12.29 12.42 8.84
N ALA A 160 13.45 11.78 9.03
CA ALA A 160 14.62 12.01 8.20
C ALA A 160 14.43 11.49 6.77
N LEU A 161 13.94 10.25 6.63
CA LEU A 161 13.59 9.67 5.33
C LEU A 161 12.52 10.52 4.65
N PHE A 162 11.46 10.88 5.38
CA PHE A 162 10.36 11.62 4.81
C PHE A 162 10.76 13.04 4.38
N ALA A 163 11.56 13.73 5.20
CA ALA A 163 12.13 15.02 4.84
C ALA A 163 13.00 14.95 3.59
N LEU A 164 13.78 13.88 3.42
CA LEU A 164 14.59 13.67 2.21
C LEU A 164 13.71 13.51 0.96
N ILE A 165 12.67 12.68 1.03
CA ILE A 165 11.73 12.49 -0.09
C ILE A 165 11.05 13.83 -0.41
N LEU A 166 10.46 14.49 0.59
CA LEU A 166 9.73 15.74 0.39
C LEU A 166 10.64 16.89 -0.10
N ARG A 167 11.91 16.90 0.28
CA ARG A 167 12.85 17.92 -0.22
C ARG A 167 13.13 17.77 -1.73
N ASN A 168 13.03 16.57 -2.26
CA ASN A 168 13.36 16.27 -3.66
C ASN A 168 12.14 16.35 -4.59
N VAL A 169 10.98 16.83 -4.13
CA VAL A 169 9.80 17.04 -4.96
C VAL A 169 9.43 18.52 -5.05
N ARG A 170 8.78 18.93 -6.13
CA ARG A 170 8.49 20.35 -6.43
C ARG A 170 7.39 20.96 -5.55
N THR A 171 6.47 20.13 -5.07
CA THR A 171 5.27 20.52 -4.30
C THR A 171 5.18 19.63 -3.06
N PRO A 172 6.03 19.89 -2.04
CA PRO A 172 6.16 19.04 -0.87
C PRO A 172 4.89 18.98 -0.01
N ALA A 173 4.13 20.07 0.09
CA ALA A 173 2.91 20.10 0.87
C ALA A 173 1.80 19.21 0.28
N GLU A 174 1.65 19.22 -1.05
CA GLU A 174 0.74 18.32 -1.76
C GLU A 174 1.19 16.86 -1.65
N ARG A 175 2.50 16.59 -1.85
CA ARG A 175 3.05 15.24 -1.70
C ARG A 175 2.86 14.69 -0.30
N ARG A 176 3.10 15.51 0.72
CA ARG A 176 2.81 15.13 2.11
C ARG A 176 1.34 14.75 2.29
N GLY A 177 0.42 15.54 1.76
CA GLY A 177 -1.01 15.24 1.79
C GLY A 177 -1.36 13.90 1.13
N ASP A 178 -0.76 13.60 -0.02
CA ASP A 178 -0.95 12.31 -0.69
C ASP A 178 -0.38 11.13 0.10
N PHE A 179 0.81 11.28 0.71
CA PHE A 179 1.37 10.26 1.61
C PHE A 179 0.50 10.07 2.86
N ASP A 180 -0.01 11.14 3.45
CA ASP A 180 -0.93 11.09 4.59
C ASP A 180 -2.24 10.38 4.20
N ALA A 181 -2.74 10.59 2.98
CA ALA A 181 -3.89 9.87 2.42
C ALA A 181 -3.60 8.37 2.25
N GLN A 182 -2.42 8.01 1.74
CA GLN A 182 -1.98 6.60 1.65
C GLN A 182 -1.90 5.95 3.03
N LEU A 183 -1.32 6.63 4.03
CA LEU A 183 -1.22 6.15 5.42
C LEU A 183 -2.62 5.99 6.06
N GLY A 184 -3.54 6.92 5.78
CA GLY A 184 -4.93 6.82 6.21
C GLY A 184 -5.64 5.61 5.60
N ALA A 185 -5.43 5.35 4.31
CA ALA A 185 -5.98 4.17 3.65
C ALA A 185 -5.47 2.85 4.25
N LEU A 186 -4.16 2.74 4.55
CA LEU A 186 -3.63 1.57 5.26
C LEU A 186 -4.29 1.40 6.64
N SER A 187 -4.48 2.50 7.36
CA SER A 187 -5.13 2.49 8.68
C SER A 187 -6.58 1.97 8.59
N THR A 188 -7.34 2.39 7.56
CA THR A 188 -8.69 1.88 7.28
C THR A 188 -8.66 0.36 7.03
N GLY A 189 -7.75 -0.11 6.18
CA GLY A 189 -7.63 -1.54 5.86
C GLY A 189 -7.28 -2.38 7.08
N ALA A 190 -6.27 -1.96 7.85
CA ALA A 190 -5.85 -2.63 9.07
C ALA A 190 -7.01 -2.72 10.09
N ALA A 191 -7.72 -1.62 10.32
CA ALA A 191 -8.87 -1.59 11.21
C ALA A 191 -10.00 -2.54 10.76
N ARG A 192 -10.22 -2.68 9.44
CA ARG A 192 -11.22 -3.60 8.89
C ARG A 192 -10.84 -5.06 9.12
N LEU A 193 -9.58 -5.44 8.87
CA LEU A 193 -9.11 -6.79 9.14
C LEU A 193 -9.12 -7.12 10.64
N GLN A 194 -8.70 -6.19 11.48
CA GLN A 194 -8.77 -6.34 12.94
C GLN A 194 -10.22 -6.51 13.43
N ALA A 195 -11.18 -5.77 12.86
CA ALA A 195 -12.59 -5.94 13.18
C ALA A 195 -13.15 -7.31 12.73
N LEU A 196 -12.71 -7.82 11.58
CA LEU A 196 -13.06 -9.17 11.13
C LEU A 196 -12.48 -10.24 12.06
N ALA A 197 -11.20 -10.11 12.43
CA ALA A 197 -10.54 -11.01 13.39
C ALA A 197 -11.25 -10.99 14.76
N ALA A 198 -11.62 -9.81 15.26
CA ALA A 198 -12.34 -9.67 16.53
C ALA A 198 -13.75 -10.30 16.48
N ARG A 199 -14.42 -10.24 15.32
CA ARG A 199 -15.79 -10.74 15.17
C ARG A 199 -15.87 -12.25 14.93
N TYR A 200 -14.96 -12.80 14.12
CA TYR A 200 -15.02 -14.18 13.64
C TYR A 200 -13.88 -15.06 14.18
N GLY A 201 -12.86 -14.47 14.79
CA GLY A 201 -11.64 -15.15 15.24
C GLY A 201 -10.51 -15.08 14.21
N SER A 202 -9.28 -14.91 14.70
CA SER A 202 -8.08 -14.80 13.86
C SER A 202 -7.82 -16.06 13.02
N ASP A 203 -8.02 -17.25 13.60
CA ASP A 203 -7.84 -18.53 12.90
C ASP A 203 -8.82 -18.68 11.73
N GLU A 204 -10.07 -18.23 11.93
CA GLU A 204 -11.07 -18.29 10.86
C GLU A 204 -10.72 -17.31 9.75
N LEU A 205 -10.36 -16.07 10.09
CA LEU A 205 -9.90 -15.08 9.11
C LEU A 205 -8.71 -15.61 8.30
N ALA A 206 -7.66 -16.09 8.98
CA ALA A 206 -6.46 -16.61 8.33
C ALA A 206 -6.77 -17.77 7.39
N ARG A 207 -7.65 -18.69 7.80
CA ARG A 207 -8.10 -19.80 6.96
C ARG A 207 -8.75 -19.33 5.66
N TRP A 208 -9.59 -18.30 5.72
CA TRP A 208 -10.28 -17.78 4.54
C TRP A 208 -9.44 -16.84 3.69
N MET A 209 -8.41 -16.21 4.26
CA MET A 209 -7.42 -15.47 3.50
C MET A 209 -6.50 -16.39 2.67
N ALA A 210 -6.29 -17.63 3.11
CA ALA A 210 -5.48 -18.63 2.41
C ALA A 210 -6.30 -19.60 1.51
N ALA A 211 -7.61 -19.39 1.38
CA ALA A 211 -8.53 -20.30 0.67
C ALA A 211 -8.74 -19.89 -0.78
#